data_AF-A0A0C9PUE5-F1
#
_entry.id   AF-A0A0C9PUE5-F1
#
_cell.length_a   1.000
_cell.length_b   1.000
_cell.length_c   1.000
_cell.angle_alpha   90.00
_cell.angle_beta   90.00
_cell.angle_gamma   90.00
#
_symmetry.space_group_name_H-M   'P 1'
#
loop_
_entity.id
_entity.type
_entity.pdbx_description
1 polymer ?
#
loop_
_entity_poly.entity_id
_entity_poly.type
_entity_poly.pdbx_seq_one_letter_code
_entity_poly.pdbx_strand_id
1 'polypeptide(L)'
;GEGEEDQDMEATEEWLQVRKCPGEYHPWSLWTPCSATCGRGIKQRSRLRIGDSSSEPLECTQQSVGCDAKITRCDITKEDAEEICNEPPPIGDCNPDDGSHSDQRVYFDPGSNQCRVFRYTGCNSNRRNNFDTPETCKHVCIDIREGIDETFNGIQLGSQTTEEYRGKKIDCKFTEWSPWTQCENCRGYSTQTRTILVKARNGGMRCPTKLERKKKCHRVLNCPPRNRSRRRRYRDHKSVWEMDEVSIDCELSHWSPWSPCNVTCGNATQHRTRRVKVQPYGPTGKPCTKLVEFRRCSRMPCYY
;
A
#
# COMPACT_ATOMS: atom_id res chain seq x y z
N GLY A 1 -4.97 -1.28 -63.54
CA GLY A 1 -5.18 -0.62 -62.25
C GLY A 1 -5.62 -1.69 -61.31
N GLU A 2 -4.68 -2.22 -60.54
CA GLU A 2 -4.95 -3.18 -59.47
C GLU A 2 -4.45 -2.50 -58.22
N GLY A 3 -5.40 -2.09 -57.37
CA GLY A 3 -5.12 -1.45 -56.09
C GLY A 3 -4.81 -2.54 -55.06
N GLU A 4 -3.62 -2.47 -54.48
CA GLU A 4 -3.33 -3.03 -53.18
C GLU A 4 -4.13 -2.22 -52.14
N GLU A 5 -5.22 -2.79 -51.64
CA GLU A 5 -5.83 -2.31 -50.39
C GLU A 5 -5.14 -3.05 -49.24
N ASP A 6 -4.12 -2.39 -48.68
CA ASP A 6 -3.55 -2.70 -47.38
C ASP A 6 -4.68 -2.68 -46.33
N GLN A 7 -5.11 -3.87 -45.91
CA GLN A 7 -5.96 -4.01 -44.72
C GLN A 7 -5.06 -3.91 -43.49
N ASP A 8 -4.89 -2.68 -43.00
CA ASP A 8 -4.45 -2.42 -41.63
C ASP A 8 -5.50 -3.01 -40.66
N MET A 9 -5.36 -4.30 -40.35
CA MET A 9 -6.05 -4.93 -39.23
C MET A 9 -5.56 -4.27 -37.95
N GLU A 10 -6.40 -3.41 -37.39
CA GLU A 10 -6.21 -2.77 -36.09
C GLU A 10 -5.84 -3.86 -35.07
N ALA A 11 -4.58 -3.86 -34.64
CA ALA A 11 -4.06 -4.85 -33.71
C ALA A 11 -4.81 -4.70 -32.37
N THR A 12 -5.74 -5.61 -32.09
CA THR A 12 -6.46 -5.63 -30.82
C THR A 12 -5.47 -5.73 -29.66
N GLU A 13 -5.80 -5.16 -28.49
CA GLU A 13 -4.95 -5.24 -27.29
C GLU A 13 -4.55 -6.70 -26.95
N GLU A 14 -5.41 -7.67 -27.29
CA GLU A 14 -5.13 -9.10 -27.17
C GLU A 14 -4.01 -9.57 -28.11
N TRP A 15 -3.97 -9.10 -29.35
CA TRP A 15 -2.94 -9.46 -30.34
C TRP A 15 -1.56 -8.89 -29.96
N LEU A 16 -1.52 -7.68 -29.39
CA LEU A 16 -0.30 -7.05 -28.88
C LEU A 16 0.24 -7.77 -27.64
N GLN A 17 -0.64 -8.29 -26.78
CA GLN A 17 -0.25 -9.02 -25.57
C GLN A 17 0.34 -10.41 -25.88
N VAL A 18 -0.18 -11.10 -26.90
CA VAL A 18 0.31 -12.43 -27.33
C VAL A 18 1.73 -12.33 -27.92
N ARG A 19 2.08 -11.26 -28.65
CA ARG A 19 3.44 -11.05 -29.16
C ARG A 19 4.46 -10.69 -28.07
N LYS A 20 4.01 -10.02 -27.00
CA LYS A 20 4.88 -9.59 -25.88
C LYS A 20 5.15 -10.70 -24.86
N CYS A 21 4.26 -11.69 -24.75
CA CYS A 21 4.30 -12.72 -23.71
C CYS A 21 4.32 -14.12 -24.33
N PRO A 22 5.47 -14.61 -24.80
CA PRO A 22 5.58 -15.94 -25.41
C PRO A 22 5.42 -17.07 -24.39
N GLY A 23 4.43 -17.95 -24.59
CA GLY A 23 4.20 -19.14 -23.78
C GLY A 23 2.73 -19.40 -23.48
N GLU A 24 2.45 -20.54 -22.85
CA GLU A 24 1.11 -20.91 -22.40
C GLU A 24 0.87 -20.39 -20.98
N TYR A 25 -0.28 -19.77 -20.76
CA TYR A 25 -0.68 -19.22 -19.47
C TYR A 25 -2.04 -19.76 -19.08
N HIS A 26 -2.26 -19.89 -17.77
CA HIS A 26 -3.60 -20.03 -17.25
C HIS A 26 -4.45 -18.81 -17.67
N PRO A 27 -5.78 -18.97 -17.73
CA PRO A 27 -6.68 -17.84 -17.89
C PRO A 27 -6.37 -16.73 -16.88
N TRP A 28 -6.63 -15.49 -17.28
CA TRP A 28 -6.57 -14.38 -16.33
C TRP A 28 -7.55 -14.61 -15.19
N SER A 29 -7.11 -14.31 -13.96
CA SER A 29 -8.01 -14.18 -12.83
C SER A 29 -9.07 -13.12 -13.12
N LEU A 30 -10.14 -13.16 -12.34
CA LEU A 30 -11.08 -12.04 -12.32
C LEU A 30 -10.38 -10.74 -11.92
N TRP A 31 -10.93 -9.62 -12.38
CA TRP A 31 -10.50 -8.30 -11.93
C TRP A 31 -10.82 -8.11 -10.45
N THR A 32 -9.87 -7.55 -9.70
CA THR A 32 -10.16 -6.99 -8.38
C THR A 32 -11.20 -5.87 -8.51
N PRO A 33 -11.93 -5.55 -7.43
CA PRO A 33 -12.67 -4.31 -7.37
C PRO A 33 -11.77 -3.11 -7.57
N CYS A 34 -12.42 -1.98 -7.82
CA CYS A 34 -11.73 -0.71 -7.85
C CYS A 34 -11.08 -0.46 -6.49
N SER A 35 -9.79 -0.12 -6.50
CA SER A 35 -9.02 0.21 -5.30
C SER A 35 -9.60 1.40 -4.53
N ALA A 36 -10.39 2.24 -5.20
CA ALA A 36 -11.07 3.38 -4.63
C ALA A 36 -12.56 3.08 -4.45
N THR A 37 -13.10 3.48 -3.30
CA THR A 37 -14.55 3.47 -3.03
C THR A 37 -15.28 4.62 -3.73
N CYS A 38 -14.54 5.68 -4.09
CA CYS A 38 -15.03 6.85 -4.81
C CYS A 38 -14.03 7.36 -5.87
N GLY A 39 -14.54 8.03 -6.90
CA GLY A 39 -13.74 8.61 -7.97
C GLY A 39 -12.96 7.58 -8.78
N ARG A 40 -11.76 7.95 -9.22
CA ARG A 40 -10.89 7.09 -10.03
C ARG A 40 -10.04 6.18 -9.15
N GLY A 41 -9.99 4.91 -9.47
CA GLY A 41 -9.11 3.93 -8.86
C GLY A 41 -8.44 3.03 -9.90
N ILE A 42 -7.85 1.95 -9.41
CA ILE A 42 -7.19 0.94 -10.22
C ILE A 42 -7.77 -0.43 -9.85
N LYS A 43 -8.03 -1.25 -10.86
CA LYS A 43 -8.31 -2.68 -10.69
C LYS A 43 -7.16 -3.50 -11.25
N GLN A 44 -6.89 -4.64 -10.64
CA GLN A 44 -5.79 -5.52 -11.00
C GLN A 44 -6.30 -6.93 -11.30
N ARG A 45 -5.56 -7.69 -12.11
CA ARG A 45 -5.76 -9.13 -12.29
C ARG A 45 -4.41 -9.80 -12.52
N SER A 46 -4.35 -11.10 -12.28
CA SER A 46 -3.12 -11.88 -12.40
C SER A 46 -3.37 -13.21 -13.11
N ARG A 47 -2.31 -13.79 -13.68
CA ARG A 47 -2.33 -15.14 -14.23
C ARG A 47 -0.98 -15.81 -14.04
N LEU A 48 -0.98 -17.13 -14.02
CA LEU A 48 0.23 -17.94 -13.91
C LEU A 48 0.58 -18.55 -15.26
N ARG A 49 1.88 -18.75 -15.52
CA ARG A 49 2.34 -19.47 -16.69
C ARG A 49 2.18 -20.98 -16.46
N ILE A 50 1.85 -21.72 -17.51
CA ILE A 50 1.79 -23.18 -17.49
C ILE A 50 3.22 -23.71 -17.72
N GLY A 51 3.87 -24.24 -16.67
CA GLY A 51 5.27 -24.75 -16.72
C GLY A 51 6.22 -24.08 -15.71
N ASP A 52 7.52 -24.43 -15.75
CA ASP A 52 8.52 -24.05 -14.72
C ASP A 52 8.85 -22.54 -14.66
N SER A 53 9.08 -22.06 -13.44
CA SER A 53 9.01 -20.68 -12.98
C SER A 53 10.35 -19.94 -13.13
N SER A 54 10.76 -19.63 -14.34
CA SER A 54 11.86 -18.68 -14.59
C SER A 54 11.32 -17.29 -14.88
N SER A 55 11.49 -16.37 -13.92
CA SER A 55 11.41 -14.89 -14.02
C SER A 55 10.73 -14.32 -15.27
N GLU A 56 9.41 -14.43 -15.35
CA GLU A 56 8.63 -13.80 -16.42
C GLU A 56 8.42 -12.30 -16.15
N PRO A 57 8.35 -11.46 -17.20
CA PRO A 57 8.00 -10.06 -17.04
C PRO A 57 6.65 -9.88 -16.33
N LEU A 58 6.59 -8.97 -15.36
CA LEU A 58 5.38 -8.66 -14.58
C LEU A 58 4.18 -8.31 -15.47
N GLU A 59 4.40 -7.70 -16.64
CA GLU A 59 3.34 -7.35 -17.60
C GLU A 59 2.63 -8.57 -18.20
N CYS A 60 3.26 -9.75 -18.14
CA CYS A 60 2.70 -11.00 -18.67
C CYS A 60 1.88 -11.78 -17.64
N THR A 61 2.13 -11.53 -16.35
CA THR A 61 1.51 -12.24 -15.22
C THR A 61 0.61 -11.34 -14.38
N GLN A 62 0.70 -10.02 -14.54
CA GLN A 62 -0.10 -9.03 -13.83
C GLN A 62 -0.55 -7.91 -14.77
N GLN A 63 -1.81 -7.51 -14.64
CA GLN A 63 -2.37 -6.38 -15.38
C GLN A 63 -3.08 -5.42 -14.43
N SER A 64 -2.90 -4.12 -14.65
CA SER A 64 -3.59 -3.05 -13.91
C SER A 64 -4.23 -2.05 -14.87
N VAL A 65 -5.50 -1.76 -14.69
CA VAL A 65 -6.22 -0.77 -15.49
C VAL A 65 -6.99 0.20 -14.60
N GLY A 66 -7.21 1.41 -15.10
CA GLY A 66 -8.06 2.39 -14.43
C GLY A 66 -9.50 1.88 -14.30
N CYS A 67 -10.15 2.29 -13.21
CA CYS A 67 -11.59 2.09 -13.00
C CYS A 67 -12.19 3.36 -12.41
N ASP A 68 -13.47 3.58 -12.71
CA ASP A 68 -14.28 4.53 -11.96
C ASP A 68 -15.06 3.75 -10.90
N ALA A 69 -14.95 4.18 -9.66
CA ALA A 69 -15.75 3.65 -8.58
C ALA A 69 -17.23 4.02 -8.81
N LYS A 70 -18.14 3.21 -8.25
CA LYS A 70 -19.58 3.47 -8.37
C LYS A 70 -19.97 4.86 -7.83
N ILE A 71 -19.27 5.34 -6.81
CA ILE A 71 -19.37 6.72 -6.37
C ILE A 71 -18.43 7.54 -7.25
N THR A 72 -18.96 8.34 -8.16
CA THR A 72 -18.16 9.06 -9.16
C THR A 72 -17.40 10.27 -8.59
N ARG A 73 -17.76 10.71 -7.37
CA ARG A 73 -17.14 11.83 -6.63
C ARG A 73 -16.78 11.38 -5.21
N CYS A 74 -15.68 11.89 -4.68
CA CYS A 74 -15.26 11.57 -3.30
C CYS A 74 -15.89 12.47 -2.22
N ASP A 75 -16.82 13.32 -2.63
CA ASP A 75 -17.66 14.09 -1.73
C ASP A 75 -18.87 13.20 -1.40
N ILE A 76 -18.72 12.34 -0.38
CA ILE A 76 -19.75 11.40 0.07
C ILE A 76 -20.83 12.18 0.82
N THR A 77 -22.08 12.16 0.32
CA THR A 77 -23.19 12.81 1.03
C THR A 77 -23.68 11.94 2.19
N LYS A 78 -24.52 12.52 3.06
CA LYS A 78 -25.16 11.75 4.14
C LYS A 78 -26.02 10.60 3.59
N GLU A 79 -26.74 10.85 2.50
CA GLU A 79 -27.57 9.85 1.82
C GLU A 79 -26.72 8.73 1.24
N ASP A 80 -25.58 9.07 0.61
CA ASP A 80 -24.63 8.07 0.10
C ASP A 80 -24.05 7.23 1.25
N ALA A 81 -23.68 7.86 2.36
CA ALA A 81 -23.19 7.17 3.54
C ALA A 81 -24.22 6.21 4.13
N GLU A 82 -25.48 6.64 4.25
CA GLU A 82 -26.58 5.78 4.70
C GLU A 82 -26.76 4.57 3.78
N GLU A 83 -26.70 4.76 2.46
CA GLU A 83 -26.83 3.66 1.50
C GLU A 83 -25.65 2.68 1.63
N ILE A 84 -24.42 3.18 1.63
CA ILE A 84 -23.18 2.39 1.72
C ILE A 84 -23.15 1.56 3.00
N CYS A 85 -23.42 2.18 4.15
CA CYS A 85 -23.21 1.55 5.45
C CYS A 85 -24.33 0.57 5.83
N ASN A 86 -25.46 0.60 5.12
CA ASN A 86 -26.54 -0.39 5.26
C ASN A 86 -26.38 -1.60 4.32
N GLU A 87 -25.43 -1.58 3.39
CA GLU A 87 -25.10 -2.76 2.60
C GLU A 87 -24.39 -3.82 3.46
N PRO A 88 -24.64 -5.12 3.27
CA PRO A 88 -23.90 -6.16 3.99
C PRO A 88 -22.44 -6.22 3.52
N PRO A 89 -21.52 -6.81 4.33
CA PRO A 89 -20.13 -6.92 3.96
C PRO A 89 -19.98 -7.59 2.59
N PRO A 90 -19.11 -7.06 1.72
CA PRO A 90 -18.82 -7.62 0.41
C PRO A 90 -17.99 -8.89 0.55
N ILE A 91 -18.47 -9.94 1.21
CA ILE A 91 -17.76 -11.23 1.23
C ILE A 91 -17.76 -11.73 -0.21
N GLY A 92 -16.61 -11.65 -0.88
CA GLY A 92 -16.50 -12.13 -2.25
C GLY A 92 -16.60 -13.66 -2.30
N ASP A 93 -17.05 -14.17 -3.44
CA ASP A 93 -17.21 -15.62 -3.68
C ASP A 93 -16.03 -16.21 -4.47
N CYS A 94 -14.84 -15.58 -4.39
CA CYS A 94 -13.69 -16.07 -5.12
C CYS A 94 -13.10 -17.32 -4.48
N ASN A 95 -12.83 -18.32 -5.32
CA ASN A 95 -12.12 -19.52 -4.90
C ASN A 95 -10.63 -19.21 -4.65
N PRO A 96 -10.02 -19.88 -3.64
CA PRO A 96 -8.58 -19.77 -3.37
C PRO A 96 -7.70 -20.21 -4.56
N ASP A 97 -8.21 -21.09 -5.41
CA ASP A 97 -7.48 -21.67 -6.56
C ASP A 97 -7.32 -20.71 -7.75
N ASP A 98 -8.03 -19.56 -7.76
CA ASP A 98 -7.93 -18.53 -8.81
C ASP A 98 -6.81 -17.50 -8.54
N GLY A 99 -5.93 -17.78 -7.56
CA GLY A 99 -4.89 -16.85 -7.13
C GLY A 99 -5.41 -15.60 -6.42
N SER A 100 -6.66 -15.64 -5.93
CA SER A 100 -7.29 -14.52 -5.25
C SER A 100 -6.65 -14.28 -3.87
N HIS A 101 -6.08 -13.09 -3.67
CA HIS A 101 -5.49 -12.71 -2.38
C HIS A 101 -6.60 -12.32 -1.40
N SER A 102 -6.70 -13.04 -0.29
CA SER A 102 -7.62 -12.68 0.79
C SER A 102 -7.08 -11.47 1.56
N ASP A 103 -7.73 -10.34 1.44
CA ASP A 103 -7.41 -9.11 2.17
C ASP A 103 -8.22 -9.02 3.47
N GLN A 104 -7.65 -8.40 4.49
CA GLN A 104 -8.42 -7.91 5.64
C GLN A 104 -8.99 -6.54 5.30
N ARG A 105 -10.32 -6.42 5.34
CA ARG A 105 -11.06 -5.19 5.07
C ARG A 105 -12.00 -4.89 6.23
N VAL A 106 -12.57 -3.70 6.24
CA VAL A 106 -13.50 -3.24 7.29
C VAL A 106 -14.87 -3.00 6.68
N TYR A 107 -15.93 -3.39 7.37
CA TYR A 107 -17.31 -3.06 7.02
C TYR A 107 -18.02 -2.48 8.25
N PHE A 108 -19.05 -1.71 8.02
CA PHE A 108 -19.91 -1.18 9.07
C PHE A 108 -21.08 -2.14 9.33
N ASP A 109 -21.28 -2.52 10.58
CA ASP A 109 -22.40 -3.33 11.02
C ASP A 109 -23.47 -2.42 11.64
N PRO A 110 -24.62 -2.19 10.97
CA PRO A 110 -25.67 -1.31 11.48
C PRO A 110 -26.34 -1.87 12.73
N GLY A 111 -26.33 -3.19 12.95
CA GLY A 111 -26.93 -3.81 14.14
C GLY A 111 -26.16 -3.54 15.43
N SER A 112 -24.84 -3.40 15.34
CA SER A 112 -23.98 -3.06 16.47
C SER A 112 -23.44 -1.63 16.46
N ASN A 113 -23.72 -0.89 15.40
CA ASN A 113 -23.22 0.46 15.16
C ASN A 113 -21.67 0.53 15.20
N GLN A 114 -20.99 -0.47 14.64
CA GLN A 114 -19.54 -0.62 14.73
C GLN A 114 -18.90 -1.01 13.39
N CYS A 115 -17.72 -0.46 13.14
CA CYS A 115 -16.83 -0.90 12.07
C CYS A 115 -16.07 -2.18 12.46
N ARG A 116 -16.30 -3.27 11.75
CA ARG A 116 -15.75 -4.61 12.02
C ARG A 116 -14.88 -5.10 10.88
N VAL A 117 -13.85 -5.88 11.21
CA VAL A 117 -12.96 -6.48 10.22
C VAL A 117 -13.62 -7.73 9.63
N PHE A 118 -13.52 -7.92 8.32
CA PHE A 118 -13.93 -9.14 7.63
C PHE A 118 -12.86 -9.58 6.62
N ARG A 119 -12.92 -10.85 6.22
CA ARG A 119 -12.06 -11.38 5.17
C ARG A 119 -12.69 -11.11 3.82
N TYR A 120 -11.98 -10.37 2.97
CA TYR A 120 -12.40 -10.07 1.63
C TYR A 120 -11.61 -10.91 0.62
N THR A 121 -12.30 -11.71 -0.20
CA THR A 121 -11.64 -12.58 -1.20
C THR A 121 -11.27 -11.84 -2.49
N GLY A 122 -11.50 -10.53 -2.58
CA GLY A 122 -10.95 -9.72 -3.67
C GLY A 122 -11.72 -9.76 -4.99
N CYS A 123 -12.96 -10.27 -5.07
CA CYS A 123 -13.73 -10.27 -6.32
C CYS A 123 -15.25 -10.27 -6.14
N ASN A 124 -15.96 -10.04 -7.25
CA ASN A 124 -17.40 -10.21 -7.45
C ASN A 124 -18.33 -9.52 -6.44
N SER A 125 -17.83 -8.57 -5.65
CA SER A 125 -18.71 -7.79 -4.82
C SER A 125 -19.00 -6.42 -5.38
N ASN A 126 -20.28 -6.21 -5.62
CA ASN A 126 -20.87 -4.95 -6.04
C ASN A 126 -21.13 -3.99 -4.88
N ARG A 127 -20.77 -4.38 -3.65
CA ARG A 127 -21.13 -3.67 -2.43
C ARG A 127 -20.04 -2.70 -1.99
N ARG A 128 -20.45 -1.52 -1.51
CA ARG A 128 -19.63 -0.37 -1.13
C ARG A 128 -19.23 -0.36 0.34
N ASN A 129 -19.84 -1.21 1.19
CA ASN A 129 -19.46 -1.39 2.59
C ASN A 129 -18.10 -2.12 2.75
N ASN A 130 -17.06 -1.60 2.12
CA ASN A 130 -15.73 -2.16 2.00
C ASN A 130 -14.68 -1.06 2.20
N PHE A 131 -14.17 -0.96 3.40
CA PHE A 131 -13.18 0.05 3.78
C PHE A 131 -11.80 -0.59 3.96
N ASP A 132 -10.77 0.17 3.63
CA ASP A 132 -9.38 -0.24 3.78
C ASP A 132 -8.91 -0.20 5.24
N THR A 133 -9.44 0.72 6.04
CA THR A 133 -9.06 0.95 7.44
C THR A 133 -10.28 1.20 8.33
N PRO A 134 -10.17 0.96 9.65
CA PRO A 134 -11.23 1.30 10.59
C PRO A 134 -11.57 2.80 10.61
N GLU A 135 -10.57 3.65 10.39
CA GLU A 135 -10.73 5.11 10.41
C GLU A 135 -11.58 5.60 9.23
N THR A 136 -11.35 5.08 8.02
CA THR A 136 -12.17 5.43 6.85
C THR A 136 -13.60 4.94 6.99
N CYS A 137 -13.81 3.74 7.55
CA CYS A 137 -15.15 3.24 7.87
C CYS A 137 -15.88 4.14 8.87
N LYS A 138 -15.22 4.56 9.96
CA LYS A 138 -15.83 5.43 10.98
C LYS A 138 -16.20 6.79 10.39
N HIS A 139 -15.31 7.37 9.59
CA HIS A 139 -15.58 8.65 8.97
C HIS A 139 -16.83 8.62 8.10
N VAL A 140 -16.97 7.59 7.24
CA VAL A 140 -18.12 7.47 6.35
C VAL A 140 -19.40 7.08 7.11
N CYS A 141 -19.33 6.06 7.96
CA CYS A 141 -20.51 5.43 8.55
C CYS A 141 -20.93 5.96 9.92
N ILE A 142 -20.07 6.74 10.57
CA ILE A 142 -20.35 7.37 11.87
C ILE A 142 -20.34 8.88 11.70
N ASP A 143 -19.23 9.47 11.24
CA ASP A 143 -19.11 10.94 11.25
C ASP A 143 -20.04 11.59 10.22
N ILE A 144 -20.00 11.15 8.96
CA ILE A 144 -20.87 11.67 7.89
C ILE A 144 -22.34 11.28 8.11
N ARG A 145 -22.60 10.02 8.54
CA ARG A 145 -23.97 9.52 8.79
C ARG A 145 -24.67 10.25 9.94
N GLU A 146 -23.97 10.48 11.05
CA GLU A 146 -24.51 11.18 12.22
C GLU A 146 -24.45 12.71 12.06
N GLY A 147 -23.96 13.22 10.93
CA GLY A 147 -23.86 14.66 10.66
C GLY A 147 -22.82 15.38 11.52
N ILE A 148 -21.84 14.64 12.06
CA ILE A 148 -20.68 15.17 12.77
C ILE A 148 -19.63 15.54 11.71
N ASP A 149 -20.01 16.45 10.83
CA ASP A 149 -19.09 17.06 9.90
C ASP A 149 -18.28 18.13 10.65
N GLU A 150 -16.96 17.95 10.79
CA GLU A 150 -16.06 19.02 11.25
C GLU A 150 -16.00 20.22 10.26
N THR A 151 -16.87 20.26 9.23
CA THR A 151 -17.14 21.46 8.43
C THR A 151 -18.55 22.06 8.50
N PHE A 152 -19.42 21.68 9.44
CA PHE A 152 -20.77 22.29 9.55
C PHE A 152 -20.95 23.16 10.81
N ASN A 153 -20.55 24.43 10.73
CA ASN A 153 -21.17 25.47 11.54
C ASN A 153 -22.62 25.61 11.05
N GLY A 154 -23.57 25.21 11.89
CA GLY A 154 -24.98 25.11 11.58
C GLY A 154 -25.60 26.34 10.91
N ILE A 155 -26.66 26.07 10.15
CA ILE A 155 -27.58 27.09 9.64
C ILE A 155 -28.24 27.76 10.85
N GLN A 156 -27.75 28.93 11.25
CA GLN A 156 -28.57 29.90 11.98
C GLN A 156 -29.23 30.82 10.98
N LEU A 157 -30.53 30.58 10.78
CA LEU A 157 -31.41 31.46 10.05
C LEU A 157 -31.53 32.78 10.82
N GLY A 158 -30.82 33.81 10.34
CA GLY A 158 -30.99 35.20 10.74
C GLY A 158 -30.10 35.68 11.88
N SER A 159 -28.95 36.26 11.54
CA SER A 159 -28.64 37.61 12.02
C SER A 159 -27.52 38.22 11.17
N GLN A 160 -27.81 39.38 10.61
CA GLN A 160 -26.89 40.22 9.86
C GLN A 160 -25.88 40.86 10.83
N THR A 161 -24.59 40.77 10.54
CA THR A 161 -23.70 41.94 10.54
C THR A 161 -22.60 41.73 9.51
N THR A 162 -22.53 42.69 8.61
CA THR A 162 -21.56 42.89 7.55
C THR A 162 -20.13 43.08 8.10
N GLU A 163 -19.13 42.72 7.29
CA GLU A 163 -17.72 43.15 7.34
C GLU A 163 -16.62 42.27 7.97
N GLU A 164 -16.89 41.04 8.47
CA GLU A 164 -15.81 40.23 9.08
C GLU A 164 -15.37 38.95 8.31
N TYR A 165 -15.80 38.78 7.06
CA TYR A 165 -15.35 37.66 6.20
C TYR A 165 -14.45 38.14 5.06
N ARG A 166 -13.34 38.81 5.39
CA ARG A 166 -12.15 38.65 4.55
C ARG A 166 -11.63 37.25 4.85
N GLY A 167 -11.89 36.32 3.92
CA GLY A 167 -11.71 34.88 4.11
C GLY A 167 -10.47 34.53 4.93
N LYS A 168 -10.65 33.63 5.90
CA LYS A 168 -9.60 33.18 6.81
C LYS A 168 -8.31 32.90 6.03
N LYS A 169 -7.19 33.46 6.49
CA LYS A 169 -5.85 33.27 5.90
C LYS A 169 -5.48 31.79 6.04
N ILE A 170 -5.37 31.08 4.91
CA ILE A 170 -5.03 29.65 4.90
C ILE A 170 -3.59 29.53 4.40
N ASP A 171 -2.69 29.15 5.31
CA ASP A 171 -1.30 28.87 4.97
C ASP A 171 -1.17 27.52 4.26
N CYS A 172 -0.14 27.41 3.41
CA CYS A 172 0.14 26.15 2.74
C CYS A 172 0.57 25.05 3.72
N LYS A 173 -0.03 23.86 3.60
CA LYS A 173 0.36 22.66 4.36
C LYS A 173 0.90 21.61 3.39
N PHE A 174 1.92 20.87 3.80
CA PHE A 174 2.58 19.82 3.01
C PHE A 174 2.92 18.63 3.92
N THR A 175 3.16 17.46 3.32
CA THR A 175 3.53 16.24 4.05
C THR A 175 4.93 16.36 4.65
N GLU A 176 5.23 15.49 5.61
CA GLU A 176 6.61 15.15 5.94
C GLU A 176 7.35 14.59 4.71
N TRP A 177 8.67 14.66 4.74
CA TRP A 177 9.49 14.11 3.65
C TRP A 177 9.36 12.59 3.59
N SER A 178 9.31 12.06 2.37
CA SER A 178 9.43 10.62 2.14
C SER A 178 10.78 10.11 2.65
N PRO A 179 10.90 8.79 2.93
CA PRO A 179 12.20 8.15 3.02
C PRO A 179 13.03 8.39 1.74
N TRP A 180 14.36 8.40 1.90
CA TRP A 180 15.30 8.47 0.78
C TRP A 180 15.19 7.21 -0.10
N THR A 181 15.13 7.39 -1.41
CA THR A 181 15.20 6.27 -2.37
C THR A 181 16.53 5.54 -2.27
N GLN A 182 16.52 4.23 -2.50
CA GLN A 182 17.74 3.44 -2.54
C GLN A 182 18.59 3.85 -3.75
N CYS A 183 19.91 3.83 -3.58
CA CYS A 183 20.83 4.21 -4.66
C CYS A 183 20.90 3.09 -5.70
N GLU A 184 20.37 3.33 -6.89
CA GLU A 184 20.47 2.40 -8.02
C GLU A 184 21.93 2.14 -8.44
N ASN A 185 22.81 3.13 -8.28
CA ASN A 185 24.22 3.06 -8.66
C ASN A 185 25.11 3.91 -7.75
N CYS A 186 26.39 3.54 -7.62
CA CYS A 186 27.37 4.26 -6.78
C CYS A 186 27.72 5.68 -7.26
N ARG A 187 27.22 6.08 -8.44
CA ARG A 187 27.36 7.43 -9.02
C ARG A 187 26.00 8.14 -9.22
N GLY A 188 24.94 7.62 -8.60
CA GLY A 188 23.60 8.18 -8.65
C GLY A 188 23.32 9.21 -7.57
N TYR A 189 22.06 9.65 -7.55
CA TYR A 189 21.49 10.46 -6.49
C TYR A 189 20.37 9.69 -5.84
N SER A 190 20.35 9.70 -4.51
CA SER A 190 19.18 9.32 -3.75
C SER A 190 18.27 10.55 -3.67
N THR A 191 16.97 10.33 -3.79
CA THR A 191 15.94 11.37 -3.85
C THR A 191 14.91 11.17 -2.73
N GLN A 192 14.36 12.26 -2.22
CA GLN A 192 13.18 12.24 -1.36
C GLN A 192 12.20 13.33 -1.81
N THR A 193 10.92 13.07 -1.67
CA THR A 193 9.84 13.97 -2.12
C THR A 193 8.86 14.27 -0.99
N ARG A 194 8.12 15.37 -1.12
CA ARG A 194 6.99 15.72 -0.26
C ARG A 194 5.89 16.36 -1.10
N THR A 195 4.64 16.26 -0.69
CA THR A 195 3.51 16.80 -1.48
C THR A 195 2.77 17.89 -0.73
N ILE A 196 2.10 18.78 -1.48
CA ILE A 196 1.27 19.85 -0.92
C ILE A 196 -0.10 19.26 -0.60
N LEU A 197 -0.50 19.33 0.67
CA LEU A 197 -1.81 18.91 1.16
C LEU A 197 -2.85 20.02 1.03
N VAL A 198 -2.46 21.26 1.33
CA VAL A 198 -3.34 22.44 1.27
C VAL A 198 -2.61 23.58 0.60
N LYS A 199 -3.20 24.18 -0.44
CA LYS A 199 -2.66 25.37 -1.13
C LYS A 199 -3.02 26.63 -0.35
N ALA A 200 -2.10 27.60 -0.35
CA ALA A 200 -2.32 28.87 0.33
C ALA A 200 -3.49 29.67 -0.27
N ARG A 201 -4.37 30.24 0.57
CA ARG A 201 -5.50 31.10 0.16
C ARG A 201 -5.59 32.34 1.07
N ASN A 202 -6.26 33.39 0.60
CA ASN A 202 -6.55 34.62 1.34
C ASN A 202 -5.31 35.24 2.03
N GLY A 203 -4.20 35.35 1.29
CA GLY A 203 -2.96 35.94 1.80
C GLY A 203 -2.13 35.01 2.70
N GLY A 204 -2.42 33.71 2.75
CA GLY A 204 -1.63 32.72 3.48
C GLY A 204 -0.22 32.50 2.92
N MET A 205 0.65 31.91 3.75
CA MET A 205 2.03 31.59 3.40
C MET A 205 2.08 30.65 2.19
N ARG A 206 2.81 31.08 1.15
CA ARG A 206 2.97 30.33 -0.10
C ARG A 206 3.64 28.98 0.14
N CYS A 207 3.23 27.99 -0.65
CA CYS A 207 3.84 26.67 -0.63
C CYS A 207 5.33 26.72 -1.03
N PRO A 208 6.17 25.87 -0.45
CA PRO A 208 7.55 25.73 -0.89
C PRO A 208 7.59 25.23 -2.33
N THR A 209 8.43 25.85 -3.17
CA THR A 209 8.61 25.47 -4.58
C THR A 209 9.46 24.21 -4.74
N LYS A 210 10.36 23.94 -3.77
CA LYS A 210 11.19 22.74 -3.74
C LYS A 210 10.48 21.62 -2.97
N LEU A 211 9.88 20.72 -3.74
CA LEU A 211 9.18 19.52 -3.26
C LEU A 211 10.02 18.24 -3.40
N GLU A 212 11.22 18.35 -3.97
CA GLU A 212 12.19 17.26 -4.15
C GLU A 212 13.55 17.66 -3.58
N ARG A 213 14.23 16.71 -2.92
CA ARG A 213 15.63 16.84 -2.50
C ARG A 213 16.45 15.69 -3.09
N LYS A 214 17.68 16.01 -3.49
CA LYS A 214 18.66 15.04 -4.00
C LYS A 214 19.91 15.06 -3.15
N LYS A 215 20.43 13.89 -2.79
CA LYS A 215 21.75 13.73 -2.17
C LYS A 215 22.58 12.77 -3.01
N LYS A 216 23.89 13.05 -3.12
CA LYS A 216 24.81 12.13 -3.79
C LYS A 216 24.84 10.83 -3.00
N CYS A 217 24.74 9.71 -3.70
CA CYS A 217 25.01 8.41 -3.11
C CYS A 217 26.43 8.39 -2.56
N HIS A 218 26.63 7.78 -1.40
CA HIS A 218 27.97 7.62 -0.85
C HIS A 218 28.84 6.84 -1.84
N ARG A 219 30.12 7.24 -1.98
CA ARG A 219 31.11 6.40 -2.64
C ARG A 219 31.26 5.14 -1.81
N VAL A 220 30.58 4.08 -2.20
CA VAL A 220 30.88 2.75 -1.69
C VAL A 220 32.29 2.40 -2.17
N LEU A 221 33.10 1.82 -1.27
CA LEU A 221 34.50 1.43 -1.49
C LEU A 221 34.70 0.47 -2.70
N ASN A 222 33.64 -0.04 -3.31
CA ASN A 222 33.66 -0.88 -4.52
C ASN A 222 32.97 -0.21 -5.72
N CYS A 223 33.38 1.01 -6.08
CA CYS A 223 33.08 1.53 -7.42
C CYS A 223 34.04 0.89 -8.43
N PRO A 224 33.56 0.31 -9.56
CA PRO A 224 34.44 -0.17 -10.61
C PRO A 224 35.41 0.94 -11.03
N PRO A 225 36.73 0.72 -10.98
CA PRO A 225 37.69 1.76 -11.35
C PRO A 225 37.47 2.11 -12.82
N ARG A 226 37.64 3.40 -13.14
CA ARG A 226 37.63 3.89 -14.51
C ARG A 226 38.61 3.03 -15.31
N ASN A 227 38.14 2.48 -16.42
CA ASN A 227 39.00 1.98 -17.49
C ASN A 227 39.72 3.19 -18.11
N ARG A 228 40.72 3.71 -17.40
CA ARG A 228 41.75 4.61 -17.93
C ARG A 228 42.95 3.74 -18.18
N SER A 229 42.95 3.13 -19.36
CA SER A 229 44.11 2.53 -19.99
C SER A 229 45.26 3.55 -19.98
N ARG A 230 46.24 3.34 -19.09
CA ARG A 230 47.65 3.72 -19.24
C ARG A 230 48.50 3.22 -18.06
N ARG A 231 49.16 2.07 -18.32
CA ARG A 231 50.52 1.68 -17.94
C ARG A 231 51.05 2.17 -16.57
N ARG A 232 51.36 1.24 -15.66
CA ARG A 232 52.76 0.93 -15.27
C ARG A 232 52.84 -0.36 -14.44
N ARG A 233 53.96 -1.04 -14.63
CA ARG A 233 54.30 -2.41 -14.26
C ARG A 233 54.58 -2.57 -12.76
N TYR A 234 54.13 -3.72 -12.25
CA TYR A 234 54.70 -4.59 -11.21
C TYR A 234 55.75 -4.00 -10.26
N ARG A 235 55.43 -3.93 -8.96
CA ARG A 235 56.33 -4.38 -7.88
C ARG A 235 55.53 -4.66 -6.60
N ASP A 236 55.63 -5.91 -6.16
CA ASP A 236 55.17 -6.45 -4.88
C ASP A 236 55.56 -5.57 -3.68
N HIS A 237 54.64 -5.45 -2.70
CA HIS A 237 54.89 -5.88 -1.31
C HIS A 237 53.58 -5.86 -0.51
N LYS A 238 53.04 -7.06 -0.24
CA LYS A 238 52.58 -7.52 1.08
C LYS A 238 51.72 -6.55 1.91
N SER A 239 50.40 -6.71 1.83
CA SER A 239 49.56 -6.74 3.02
C SER A 239 48.43 -7.76 2.83
N VAL A 240 48.65 -8.93 3.43
CA VAL A 240 47.60 -9.84 3.85
C VAL A 240 46.57 -9.04 4.65
N TRP A 241 45.34 -9.00 4.17
CA TRP A 241 44.16 -8.84 5.00
C TRP A 241 43.11 -9.75 4.40
N GLU A 242 42.97 -10.93 5.00
CA GLU A 242 41.73 -11.70 5.00
C GLU A 242 40.54 -10.73 5.06
N MET A 243 39.65 -10.81 4.06
CA MET A 243 38.30 -10.29 4.22
C MET A 243 37.40 -11.51 4.41
N ASP A 244 37.66 -12.18 5.53
CA ASP A 244 36.89 -13.32 6.02
C ASP A 244 35.41 -12.96 6.11
N GLU A 245 34.59 -13.91 5.67
CA GLU A 245 33.33 -14.32 6.29
C GLU A 245 32.54 -13.22 7.02
N VAL A 246 32.10 -12.17 6.32
CA VAL A 246 31.21 -11.18 6.94
C VAL A 246 29.82 -11.79 7.07
N SER A 247 29.53 -12.22 8.29
CA SER A 247 28.23 -12.71 8.71
C SER A 247 27.55 -11.71 9.63
N ILE A 248 26.32 -11.36 9.30
CA ILE A 248 25.47 -10.47 10.08
C ILE A 248 24.38 -11.33 10.70
N ASP A 249 24.31 -11.32 12.02
CA ASP A 249 23.24 -12.00 12.75
C ASP A 249 21.93 -11.22 12.66
N CYS A 250 20.82 -11.95 12.73
CA CYS A 250 19.51 -11.31 12.80
C CYS A 250 19.36 -10.49 14.08
N GLU A 251 19.01 -9.21 13.95
CA GLU A 251 18.61 -8.35 15.05
C GLU A 251 17.09 -8.19 15.09
N LEU A 252 16.49 -8.45 16.25
CA LEU A 252 15.04 -8.33 16.46
C LEU A 252 14.70 -7.06 17.24
N SER A 253 13.51 -6.52 17.03
CA SER A 253 12.98 -5.44 17.86
C SER A 253 12.70 -5.93 19.28
N HIS A 254 12.48 -4.97 20.19
CA HIS A 254 11.84 -5.29 21.46
C HIS A 254 10.45 -5.89 21.22
N TRP A 255 10.01 -6.72 22.17
CA TRP A 255 8.68 -7.28 22.18
C TRP A 255 7.62 -6.20 22.38
N SER A 256 6.47 -6.40 21.75
CA SER A 256 5.24 -5.68 22.09
C SER A 256 4.82 -5.98 23.53
N PRO A 257 3.96 -5.14 24.12
CA PRO A 257 3.17 -5.54 25.28
C PRO A 257 2.38 -6.83 25.00
N TRP A 258 2.04 -7.57 26.07
CA TRP A 258 1.18 -8.75 25.96
C TRP A 258 -0.24 -8.35 25.56
N SER A 259 -0.85 -9.13 24.66
CA SER A 259 -2.26 -9.01 24.32
C SER A 259 -3.14 -9.27 25.54
N PRO A 260 -4.40 -8.81 25.54
CA PRO A 260 -5.42 -9.36 26.42
C PRO A 260 -5.54 -10.87 26.27
N CYS A 261 -6.02 -11.56 27.31
CA CYS A 261 -6.31 -12.99 27.27
C CYS A 261 -7.35 -13.29 26.20
N ASN A 262 -7.13 -14.36 25.41
CA ASN A 262 -8.05 -14.79 24.37
C ASN A 262 -9.44 -15.20 24.91
N VAL A 263 -9.51 -15.72 26.14
CA VAL A 263 -10.75 -16.08 26.82
C VAL A 263 -10.77 -15.55 28.25
N THR A 264 -11.97 -15.39 28.78
CA THR A 264 -12.21 -14.80 30.11
C THR A 264 -12.17 -15.80 31.25
N CYS A 265 -12.25 -17.09 30.97
CA CYS A 265 -12.21 -18.19 31.95
C CYS A 265 -11.49 -19.41 31.36
N GLY A 266 -11.05 -20.34 32.21
CA GLY A 266 -10.38 -21.58 31.78
C GLY A 266 -8.96 -21.37 31.25
N ASN A 267 -8.56 -22.17 30.24
CA ASN A 267 -7.20 -22.17 29.68
C ASN A 267 -6.94 -20.97 28.76
N ALA A 268 -6.79 -19.79 29.36
CA ALA A 268 -6.56 -18.56 28.64
C ALA A 268 -5.08 -18.37 28.25
N THR A 269 -4.86 -17.82 27.05
CA THR A 269 -3.52 -17.50 26.52
C THR A 269 -3.46 -16.06 26.04
N GLN A 270 -2.27 -15.48 26.18
CA GLN A 270 -1.90 -14.17 25.67
C GLN A 270 -0.73 -14.34 24.72
N HIS A 271 -0.60 -13.42 23.77
CA HIS A 271 0.51 -13.41 22.83
C HIS A 271 1.18 -12.04 22.79
N ARG A 272 2.44 -12.01 22.35
CA ARG A 272 3.17 -10.78 22.02
C ARG A 272 3.98 -11.00 20.76
N THR A 273 4.28 -9.91 20.05
CA THR A 273 4.97 -9.95 18.76
C THR A 273 6.17 -9.03 18.74
N ARG A 274 7.16 -9.33 17.90
CA ARG A 274 8.30 -8.47 17.58
C ARG A 274 8.64 -8.60 16.11
N ARG A 275 9.32 -7.60 15.55
CA ARG A 275 9.70 -7.56 14.13
C ARG A 275 11.20 -7.69 13.94
N VAL A 276 11.62 -8.12 12.76
CA VAL A 276 13.03 -8.14 12.35
C VAL A 276 13.49 -6.71 12.07
N LYS A 277 14.56 -6.26 12.71
CA LYS A 277 15.21 -4.97 12.44
C LYS A 277 16.30 -5.12 11.38
N VAL A 278 17.10 -6.18 11.49
CA VAL A 278 18.20 -6.51 10.57
C VAL A 278 18.06 -7.94 10.11
N GLN A 279 18.07 -8.16 8.81
CA GLN A 279 18.02 -9.51 8.24
C GLN A 279 19.39 -10.19 8.34
N PRO A 280 19.44 -11.50 8.61
CA PRO A 280 20.68 -12.23 8.68
C PRO A 280 21.34 -12.34 7.30
N TYR A 281 22.67 -12.26 7.25
CA TYR A 281 23.47 -12.31 6.01
C TYR A 281 24.78 -13.07 6.25
N GLY A 282 25.36 -13.65 5.20
CA GLY A 282 26.66 -14.32 5.26
C GLY A 282 26.60 -15.80 5.69
N PRO A 283 27.73 -16.53 5.59
CA PRO A 283 27.78 -17.99 5.74
C PRO A 283 27.54 -18.48 7.18
N THR A 284 27.82 -17.65 8.19
CA THR A 284 27.71 -17.97 9.62
C THR A 284 26.69 -17.10 10.37
N GLY A 285 25.90 -16.28 9.64
CA GLY A 285 24.92 -15.37 10.22
C GLY A 285 23.73 -16.10 10.83
N LYS A 286 23.43 -15.85 12.10
CA LYS A 286 22.36 -16.56 12.83
C LYS A 286 20.98 -16.10 12.38
N PRO A 287 20.07 -17.04 12.04
CA PRO A 287 18.72 -16.70 11.65
C PRO A 287 17.92 -16.12 12.82
N CYS A 288 16.89 -15.35 12.48
CA CYS A 288 15.98 -14.78 13.46
C CYS A 288 15.27 -15.86 14.28
N THR A 289 15.17 -15.63 15.59
CA THR A 289 14.35 -16.46 16.47
C THR A 289 12.86 -16.10 16.35
N LYS A 290 11.98 -16.81 17.08
CA LYS A 290 10.52 -16.65 17.01
C LYS A 290 10.10 -15.19 17.14
N LEU A 291 9.23 -14.76 16.23
CA LEU A 291 8.66 -13.41 16.17
C LEU A 291 7.38 -13.26 16.99
N VAL A 292 6.79 -14.39 17.40
CA VAL A 292 5.57 -14.45 18.21
C VAL A 292 5.83 -15.35 19.39
N GLU A 293 5.37 -14.93 20.56
CA GLU A 293 5.46 -15.69 21.80
C GLU A 293 4.09 -15.77 22.45
N PHE A 294 3.76 -16.95 22.98
CA PHE A 294 2.50 -17.23 23.68
C PHE A 294 2.79 -17.55 25.14
N ARG A 295 1.95 -17.06 26.04
CA ARG A 295 2.01 -17.39 27.47
C ARG A 295 0.60 -17.67 27.97
N ARG A 296 0.47 -18.62 28.91
CA ARG A 296 -0.78 -18.82 29.63
C ARG A 296 -1.05 -17.61 30.53
N CYS A 297 -2.31 -17.19 30.58
CA CYS A 297 -2.76 -16.25 31.59
C CYS A 297 -3.78 -16.95 32.49
N SER A 298 -3.64 -16.77 33.79
CA SER A 298 -4.50 -17.42 34.78
C SER A 298 -5.82 -16.64 34.86
N ARG A 299 -6.90 -17.25 34.38
CA ARG A 299 -8.28 -16.78 34.56
C ARG A 299 -9.04 -17.77 35.45
N MET A 300 -10.13 -17.33 36.06
CA MET A 300 -10.95 -18.20 36.90
C MET A 300 -11.50 -19.40 36.10
N PRO A 301 -11.78 -20.56 36.75
CA PRO A 301 -12.43 -21.68 36.10
C PRO A 301 -13.74 -21.24 35.43
N CYS A 302 -14.03 -21.77 34.24
CA CYS A 302 -15.35 -21.56 33.64
C CYS A 302 -16.36 -22.40 34.42
N TYR A 303 -17.41 -21.76 34.93
CA TYR A 303 -18.58 -22.45 35.46
C TYR A 303 -19.70 -22.33 34.42
N TYR A 304 -20.32 -23.45 34.09
CA TYR A 304 -21.46 -23.54 33.16
C TYR A 304 -22.74 -23.10 33.83
#